data_AF-A0AAV9X9K0-F1
#
_entry.id   AF-A0AAV9X9K0-F1
#
_cell.length_a   1.000
_cell.length_b   1.000
_cell.length_c   1.000
_cell.angle_alpha   90.00
_cell.angle_beta   90.00
_cell.angle_gamma   90.00
#
_symmetry.space_group_name_H-M   'P 1'
#
loop_
_entity.id
_entity.type
_entity.pdbx_description
1 polymer ?
#
loop_
_entity_poly.entity_id
_entity_poly.type
_entity_poly.pdbx_seq_one_letter_code
_entity_poly.pdbx_strand_id
1 'polypeptide(L)'
;MVSIPHISARQVYREEPAQYRSILADNPTLLITWWATGCSLFIILARCFGRYVRTMRLFRDDQWMLLSILPLLLRLSLAHVVLKYGTNNTQTDLLSEEEIRRREIGSGVVLALRVSFTVYVWIQKFCITEFYQRLTTQFWKGVYDVGLKIVRWSLLVTATASIISIFVECQPFNHYCMFDPSALVSR
;
A
#
# COMPACT_ATOMS: atom_id res chain seq x y z
N MET A 1 -17.59 19.26 -40.91
CA MET A 1 -17.63 17.93 -40.28
C MET A 1 -16.38 17.80 -39.42
N VAL A 2 -16.53 17.97 -38.10
CA VAL A 2 -15.41 17.89 -37.15
C VAL A 2 -15.32 16.44 -36.70
N SER A 3 -14.24 15.75 -37.08
CA SER A 3 -13.97 14.39 -36.64
C SER A 3 -13.47 14.44 -35.20
N ILE A 4 -14.30 13.97 -34.26
CA ILE A 4 -13.92 13.78 -32.86
C ILE A 4 -12.96 12.58 -32.80
N PRO A 5 -11.71 12.73 -32.32
CA PRO A 5 -10.83 11.59 -32.14
C PRO A 5 -11.41 10.71 -31.04
N HIS A 6 -11.68 9.44 -31.36
CA HIS A 6 -12.01 8.42 -30.39
C HIS A 6 -10.85 8.29 -29.41
N ILE A 7 -11.07 8.70 -28.16
CA ILE A 7 -10.14 8.50 -27.05
C ILE A 7 -9.99 6.98 -26.88
N SER A 8 -8.92 6.42 -27.43
CA SER A 8 -8.57 5.02 -27.26
C SER A 8 -8.18 4.80 -25.78
N ALA A 9 -9.11 4.25 -25.00
CA ALA A 9 -8.94 3.95 -23.59
C ALA A 9 -8.01 2.74 -23.33
N ARG A 10 -6.94 2.56 -24.12
CA ARG A 10 -6.16 1.31 -24.11
C ARG A 10 -4.65 1.48 -24.27
N GLN A 11 -4.06 2.38 -23.49
CA GLN A 11 -2.60 2.45 -23.28
C GLN A 11 -2.26 2.51 -21.77
N VAL A 12 -3.04 1.80 -20.94
CA VAL A 12 -2.75 1.65 -19.50
C VAL A 12 -1.68 0.57 -19.25
N TYR A 13 -1.47 -0.33 -20.21
CA TYR A 13 -0.40 -1.33 -20.17
C TYR A 13 0.77 -0.84 -21.01
N ARG A 14 1.90 -0.57 -20.36
CA ARG A 14 3.19 -0.33 -21.01
C ARG A 14 3.61 -1.64 -21.71
N GLU A 15 3.65 -1.64 -23.04
CA GLU A 15 4.03 -2.80 -23.86
C GLU A 15 5.54 -3.11 -23.82
N GLU A 16 6.36 -2.21 -23.27
CA GLU A 16 7.79 -2.44 -23.06
C GLU A 16 8.04 -3.07 -21.67
N PRO A 17 8.81 -4.18 -21.58
CA PRO A 17 9.25 -4.70 -20.28
C PRO A 17 10.01 -3.59 -19.54
N ALA A 18 9.72 -3.42 -18.24
CA ALA A 18 10.31 -2.34 -17.46
C ALA A 18 11.84 -2.45 -17.51
N GLN A 19 12.51 -1.44 -18.08
CA GLN A 19 13.98 -1.40 -18.18
C GLN A 19 14.64 -1.73 -16.84
N TYR A 20 15.74 -2.49 -16.90
CA TYR A 20 16.61 -2.70 -15.74
C TYR A 20 16.95 -1.36 -15.10
N ARG A 21 16.46 -1.14 -13.89
CA ARG A 21 16.85 0.02 -13.10
C ARG A 21 18.05 -0.38 -12.27
N SER A 22 19.19 0.27 -12.53
CA SER A 22 20.40 0.00 -11.76
C SER A 22 20.21 0.45 -10.32
N ILE A 23 20.88 -0.21 -9.37
CA ILE A 23 20.81 0.11 -7.93
C ILE A 23 21.10 1.61 -7.67
N LEU A 24 22.03 2.20 -8.43
CA LEU A 24 22.33 3.63 -8.36
C LEU A 24 21.13 4.53 -8.72
N ALA A 25 20.29 4.09 -9.67
CA ALA A 25 19.09 4.81 -10.08
C ALA A 25 17.92 4.66 -9.07
N ASP A 26 17.98 3.69 -8.15
CA ASP A 26 16.98 3.44 -7.12
C ASP A 26 17.33 4.05 -5.75
N ASN A 27 18.61 4.40 -5.53
CA ASN A 27 19.07 5.16 -4.36
C ASN A 27 18.21 6.40 -4.01
N PRO A 28 17.81 7.28 -4.95
CA PRO A 28 16.94 8.41 -4.60
C PRO A 28 15.57 7.97 -4.10
N THR A 29 14.98 6.94 -4.70
CA THR A 29 13.68 6.37 -4.30
C THR A 29 13.77 5.76 -2.90
N LEU A 30 14.87 5.07 -2.61
CA LEU A 30 15.14 4.49 -1.30
C LEU A 30 15.26 5.57 -0.23
N LEU A 31 16.05 6.62 -0.50
CA LEU A 31 16.22 7.75 0.40
C LEU A 31 14.87 8.45 0.71
N ILE A 32 14.08 8.73 -0.32
CA ILE A 32 12.75 9.37 -0.17
C ILE A 32 11.83 8.46 0.65
N THR A 33 11.83 7.15 0.42
CA THR A 33 10.99 6.20 1.15
C THR A 33 11.37 6.14 2.63
N TRP A 34 12.67 6.08 2.92
CA TRP A 34 13.20 6.10 4.28
C TRP A 34 12.87 7.42 4.99
N TRP A 35 13.08 8.54 4.31
CA TRP A 35 12.77 9.86 4.85
C TRP A 35 11.28 10.04 5.16
N ALA A 36 10.41 9.74 4.19
CA ALA A 36 8.97 9.84 4.36
C ALA A 36 8.45 8.93 5.49
N THR A 37 8.99 7.71 5.60
CA THR A 37 8.64 6.79 6.68
C THR A 37 9.13 7.28 8.03
N GLY A 38 10.36 7.80 8.09
CA GLY A 38 10.94 8.41 9.29
C GLY A 38 10.13 9.61 9.79
N CYS A 39 9.76 10.52 8.89
CA CYS A 39 8.88 11.65 9.22
C CYS A 39 7.51 11.18 9.72
N SER A 40 6.89 10.20 9.06
CA SER A 40 5.60 9.64 9.50
C SER A 40 5.69 9.02 10.90
N LEU A 41 6.72 8.21 11.14
CA LEU A 41 6.98 7.62 12.45
C LEU A 41 7.21 8.69 13.52
N PHE A 42 7.99 9.71 13.22
CA PHE A 42 8.23 10.84 14.13
C PHE A 42 6.92 11.56 14.49
N ILE A 43 6.06 11.85 13.51
CA ILE A 43 4.77 12.50 13.75
C ILE A 43 3.87 11.65 14.65
N ILE A 44 3.80 10.33 14.40
CA ILE A 44 3.03 9.38 15.21
C ILE A 44 3.55 9.39 16.66
N LEU A 45 4.86 9.24 16.84
CA LEU A 45 5.50 9.20 18.16
C LEU A 45 5.37 10.53 18.90
N ALA A 46 5.63 11.67 18.23
CA ALA A 46 5.50 13.00 18.81
C ALA A 46 4.06 13.25 19.28
N ARG A 47 3.06 12.80 18.51
CA ARG A 47 1.64 12.88 18.91
C ARG A 47 1.33 12.03 20.14
N CYS A 48 1.76 10.78 20.17
CA CYS A 48 1.55 9.88 21.30
C CYS A 48 2.28 10.37 22.56
N PHE A 49 3.54 10.79 22.42
CA PHE A 49 4.37 11.28 23.52
C PHE A 49 3.87 12.62 24.06
N GLY A 50 3.55 13.59 23.19
CA GLY A 50 3.01 14.89 23.62
C GLY A 50 1.70 14.74 24.38
N ARG A 51 0.85 13.78 23.98
CA ARG A 51 -0.36 13.45 24.72
C ARG A 51 -0.04 12.73 26.04
N TYR A 52 0.86 11.75 26.03
CA TYR A 52 1.28 11.04 27.23
C TYR A 52 1.80 11.98 28.32
N VAL A 53 2.66 12.95 27.97
CA VAL A 53 3.18 13.95 28.92
C VAL A 53 2.05 14.83 29.48
N ARG A 54 1.03 15.18 28.67
CA ARG A 54 -0.06 16.06 29.11
C ARG A 54 -1.13 15.34 29.95
N THR A 55 -1.48 14.11 29.61
CA THR A 55 -2.63 13.41 30.21
C THR A 55 -2.24 12.21 31.09
N MET A 56 -0.97 11.79 31.09
CA MET A 56 -0.44 10.61 31.79
C MET A 56 -1.26 9.33 31.51
N ARG A 57 -2.00 9.31 30.40
CA ARG A 57 -2.91 8.23 29.97
C ARG A 57 -2.89 8.12 28.46
N LEU A 58 -2.76 6.90 27.96
CA LEU A 58 -2.95 6.54 26.55
C LEU A 58 -4.42 6.19 26.31
N PHE A 59 -5.05 6.85 25.35
CA PHE A 59 -6.43 6.51 24.96
C PHE A 59 -6.43 5.37 23.93
N ARG A 60 -7.58 4.70 23.76
CA ARG A 60 -7.76 3.64 22.75
C ARG A 60 -7.40 4.10 21.34
N ASP A 61 -7.65 5.36 21.01
CA ASP A 61 -7.31 5.92 19.70
C ASP A 61 -5.78 5.94 19.48
N ASP A 62 -5.01 6.20 20.53
CA ASP A 62 -3.55 6.20 20.47
C ASP A 62 -3.01 4.77 20.33
N GLN A 63 -3.73 3.76 20.85
CA GLN A 63 -3.38 2.34 20.65
C GLN A 63 -3.51 1.92 19.19
N TRP A 64 -4.57 2.35 18.49
CA TRP A 64 -4.73 2.10 17.05
C TRP A 64 -3.66 2.79 16.22
N MET A 65 -3.25 4.00 16.62
CA MET A 65 -2.17 4.72 15.97
C MET A 65 -0.81 4.05 16.19
N LEU A 66 -0.53 3.54 17.39
CA LEU A 66 0.66 2.74 17.64
C LEU A 66 0.62 1.42 16.87
N LEU A 67 -0.54 0.78 16.74
CA LEU A 67 -0.72 -0.42 15.92
C LEU A 67 -0.37 -0.15 14.44
N SER A 68 -0.65 1.05 13.93
CA SER A 68 -0.30 1.45 12.56
C SER A 68 1.21 1.49 12.28
N ILE A 69 2.05 1.53 13.32
CA ILE A 69 3.51 1.47 13.17
C ILE A 69 3.94 0.12 12.57
N LEU A 70 3.25 -0.97 12.91
CA LEU A 70 3.59 -2.31 12.40
C LEU A 70 3.53 -2.39 10.86
N PRO A 71 2.41 -2.07 10.18
CA PRO A 71 2.36 -2.09 8.72
C PRO A 71 3.26 -1.01 8.09
N LEU A 72 3.52 0.10 8.78
CA LEU A 72 4.45 1.13 8.31
C LEU A 72 5.89 0.61 8.24
N LEU A 73 6.37 -0.05 9.29
CA LEU A 73 7.70 -0.66 9.33
C LEU A 73 7.81 -1.86 8.39
N LEU A 74 6.75 -2.68 8.30
CA LEU A 74 6.68 -3.77 7.33
C LEU A 74 6.81 -3.26 5.90
N ARG A 75 6.12 -2.17 5.55
CA ARG A 75 6.26 -1.54 4.24
C ARG A 75 7.71 -1.09 3.98
N LEU A 76 8.37 -0.49 4.98
CA LEU A 76 9.76 -0.05 4.85
C LEU A 76 10.73 -1.21 4.62
N SER A 77 10.57 -2.31 5.37
CA SER A 77 11.42 -3.49 5.22
C SER A 77 11.22 -4.14 3.85
N LEU A 78 9.95 -4.32 3.42
CA LEU A 78 9.63 -4.87 2.11
C LEU A 78 10.14 -3.97 0.98
N ALA A 79 9.97 -2.65 1.08
CA ALA A 79 10.49 -1.70 0.08
C ALA A 79 12.02 -1.76 0.00
N HIS A 80 12.71 -1.82 1.13
CA HIS A 80 14.17 -1.95 1.14
C HIS A 80 14.64 -3.24 0.45
N VAL A 81 13.96 -4.36 0.71
CA VAL A 81 14.23 -5.65 0.03
C VAL A 81 14.01 -5.51 -1.47
N VAL A 82 12.88 -4.98 -1.93
CA VAL A 82 12.59 -4.83 -3.37
C VAL A 82 13.61 -3.94 -4.07
N LEU A 83 13.96 -2.79 -3.49
CA LEU A 83 14.92 -1.87 -4.10
C LEU A 83 16.36 -2.39 -4.07
N LYS A 84 16.74 -3.18 -3.06
CA LYS A 84 18.09 -3.74 -2.94
C LYS A 84 18.29 -4.99 -3.82
N TYR A 85 17.28 -5.85 -3.92
CA TYR A 85 17.35 -7.10 -4.69
C TYR A 85 16.86 -6.95 -6.14
N GLY A 86 16.27 -5.81 -6.50
CA GLY A 86 15.78 -5.52 -7.84
C GLY A 86 14.48 -6.26 -8.18
N THR A 87 13.59 -5.58 -8.92
CA THR A 87 12.42 -6.23 -9.52
C THR A 87 12.88 -6.85 -10.84
N ASN A 88 12.62 -8.13 -11.03
CA ASN A 88 13.24 -9.03 -12.00
C ASN A 88 12.70 -8.82 -13.44
N ASN A 89 12.79 -7.58 -13.96
CA ASN A 89 12.24 -7.15 -15.26
C ASN A 89 13.30 -7.02 -16.37
N THR A 90 14.42 -7.73 -16.29
CA THR A 90 15.49 -7.64 -17.32
C THR A 90 15.43 -8.77 -18.33
N GLN A 91 15.82 -8.44 -19.57
CA GLN A 91 15.80 -9.29 -20.78
C GLN A 91 16.34 -10.69 -20.54
N THR A 92 15.59 -11.64 -21.09
CA THR A 92 15.65 -13.08 -20.84
C THR A 92 16.34 -13.76 -22.02
N ASP A 93 17.65 -13.84 -21.98
CA ASP A 93 18.37 -14.79 -22.83
C ASP A 93 19.09 -15.75 -21.88
N LEU A 94 18.45 -16.91 -21.64
CA LEU A 94 18.86 -18.05 -20.81
C LEU A 94 18.58 -17.94 -19.29
N LEU A 95 17.32 -18.12 -18.89
CA LEU A 95 16.90 -18.17 -17.48
C LEU A 95 17.31 -19.47 -16.79
N SER A 96 18.11 -19.37 -15.72
CA SER A 96 18.40 -20.47 -14.80
C SER A 96 17.25 -20.68 -13.79
N GLU A 97 17.03 -21.89 -13.27
CA GLU A 97 15.94 -22.19 -12.31
C GLU A 97 15.96 -21.30 -11.06
N GLU A 98 17.14 -20.84 -10.64
CA GLU A 98 17.29 -19.92 -9.52
C GLU A 98 16.74 -18.51 -9.80
N GLU A 99 16.67 -18.09 -11.05
CA GLU A 99 16.15 -16.79 -11.46
C GLU A 99 14.62 -16.80 -11.48
N ILE A 100 14.02 -17.93 -11.87
CA ILE A 100 12.57 -18.17 -11.81
C ILE A 100 12.07 -18.08 -10.36
N ARG A 101 12.74 -18.76 -9.42
CA ARG A 101 12.38 -18.70 -8.00
C ARG A 101 12.53 -17.30 -7.39
N ARG A 102 13.49 -16.51 -7.87
CA ARG A 102 13.63 -15.10 -7.47
C ARG A 102 12.50 -14.21 -8.02
N ARG A 103 11.95 -14.49 -9.21
CA ARG A 103 10.78 -13.79 -9.78
C ARG A 103 9.52 -14.03 -8.95
N GLU A 104 9.29 -15.28 -8.60
CA GLU A 104 8.17 -15.73 -7.77
C GLU A 104 8.14 -15.02 -6.40
N ILE A 105 9.29 -14.99 -5.71
CA ILE A 105 9.43 -14.27 -4.44
C ILE A 105 9.25 -12.75 -4.62
N GLY A 106 9.82 -12.17 -5.68
CA GLY A 106 9.72 -10.73 -5.95
C GLY A 106 8.28 -10.25 -6.16
N SER A 107 7.48 -11.01 -6.92
CA SER A 107 6.05 -10.73 -7.13
C SER A 107 5.26 -10.77 -5.81
N GLY A 108 5.50 -11.78 -4.98
CA GLY A 108 4.89 -11.90 -3.65
C GLY A 108 5.24 -10.74 -2.71
N VAL A 109 6.49 -10.26 -2.75
CA VAL A 109 6.93 -9.11 -1.93
C VAL A 109 6.25 -7.80 -2.38
N VAL A 110 6.07 -7.58 -3.68
CA VAL A 110 5.34 -6.41 -4.21
C VAL A 110 3.86 -6.45 -3.79
N LEU A 111 3.24 -7.62 -3.81
CA LEU A 111 1.87 -7.79 -3.32
C LEU A 111 1.78 -7.46 -1.82
N ALA A 112 2.71 -8.00 -1.01
CA ALA A 112 2.78 -7.71 0.42
C ALA A 112 3.01 -6.22 0.71
N LEU A 113 3.80 -5.52 -0.12
CA LEU A 113 4.00 -4.07 -0.02
C LEU A 113 2.68 -3.29 -0.22
N ARG A 114 1.86 -3.70 -1.19
CA ARG A 114 0.56 -3.08 -1.46
C ARG A 114 -0.42 -3.33 -0.32
N VAL A 115 -0.52 -4.57 0.14
CA VAL A 115 -1.40 -4.94 1.27
C VAL A 115 -1.01 -4.19 2.54
N SER A 116 0.27 -4.18 2.91
CA SER A 116 0.75 -3.48 4.10
C SER A 116 0.46 -1.98 4.06
N PHE A 117 0.65 -1.33 2.92
CA PHE A 117 0.31 0.09 2.77
C PHE A 117 -1.20 0.35 2.89
N THR A 118 -2.02 -0.46 2.24
CA THR A 118 -3.47 -0.33 2.31
C THR A 118 -3.95 -0.47 3.75
N VAL A 119 -3.45 -1.48 4.48
CA VAL A 119 -3.75 -1.66 5.91
C VAL A 119 -3.33 -0.44 6.73
N TYR A 120 -2.13 0.11 6.49
CA TYR A 120 -1.67 1.33 7.16
C TYR A 120 -2.63 2.51 6.94
N VAL A 121 -3.03 2.78 5.69
CA VAL A 121 -3.95 3.89 5.36
C VAL A 121 -5.31 3.69 6.02
N TRP A 122 -5.84 2.47 6.04
CA TRP A 122 -7.13 2.18 6.68
C TRP A 122 -7.08 2.35 8.19
N ILE A 123 -6.05 1.85 8.88
CA ILE A 123 -5.86 2.07 10.32
C ILE A 123 -5.79 3.57 10.63
N GLN A 124 -5.11 4.35 9.78
CA GLN A 124 -5.02 5.80 9.97
C GLN A 124 -6.38 6.50 9.83
N LYS A 125 -7.20 6.11 8.86
CA LYS A 125 -8.59 6.60 8.73
C LYS A 125 -9.42 6.28 9.98
N PHE A 126 -9.34 5.04 10.47
CA PHE A 126 -10.02 4.65 11.71
C PHE A 126 -9.55 5.50 12.90
N CYS A 127 -8.24 5.71 13.07
CA CYS A 127 -7.71 6.54 14.15
C CYS A 127 -8.22 7.99 14.07
N ILE A 128 -8.27 8.57 12.87
CA ILE A 128 -8.78 9.93 12.65
C ILE A 128 -10.27 10.01 12.99
N THR A 129 -11.08 9.03 12.58
CA THR A 129 -12.51 8.98 12.91
C THR A 129 -12.77 8.90 14.41
N GLU A 130 -12.03 8.07 15.16
CA GLU A 130 -12.13 8.01 16.63
C GLU A 130 -11.75 9.35 17.28
N PHE A 131 -10.70 9.99 16.77
CA PHE A 131 -10.28 11.31 17.26
C PHE A 131 -11.35 12.38 17.02
N TYR A 132 -11.93 12.43 15.81
CA TYR A 132 -13.01 13.35 15.49
C TYR A 132 -14.25 13.08 16.35
N GLN A 133 -14.59 11.81 16.60
CA GLN A 133 -15.69 11.46 17.49
C GLN A 133 -15.52 12.16 18.85
N ARG A 134 -14.35 12.06 19.49
CA ARG A 134 -14.13 12.70 20.79
C ARG A 134 -14.30 14.21 20.76
N LEU A 135 -13.85 14.87 19.70
CA LEU A 135 -13.97 16.32 19.55
C LEU A 135 -15.43 16.76 19.37
N THR A 136 -16.20 16.03 18.56
CA THR A 136 -17.52 16.48 18.13
C THR A 136 -18.67 15.96 18.99
N THR A 137 -18.51 14.81 19.67
CA THR A 137 -19.51 14.30 20.64
C THR A 137 -19.77 15.28 21.80
N GLN A 138 -18.86 16.23 22.05
CA GLN A 138 -19.07 17.31 23.02
C GLN A 138 -20.22 18.26 22.62
N PHE A 139 -20.49 18.45 21.32
CA PHE A 139 -21.41 19.48 20.84
C PHE A 139 -22.75 18.93 20.31
N TRP A 140 -22.80 17.70 19.77
CA TRP A 140 -23.99 17.19 19.07
C TRP A 140 -24.19 15.67 19.24
N LYS A 141 -24.78 15.21 20.35
CA LYS A 141 -24.84 13.77 20.69
C LYS A 141 -25.73 12.91 19.77
N GLY A 142 -26.96 13.34 19.44
CA GLY A 142 -27.96 12.47 18.82
C GLY A 142 -27.70 12.09 17.35
N VAL A 143 -27.41 13.07 16.50
CA VAL A 143 -27.20 12.84 15.05
C VAL A 143 -25.84 12.19 14.78
N TYR A 144 -24.83 12.49 15.59
CA TYR A 144 -23.47 11.98 15.40
C TYR A 144 -23.33 10.50 15.71
N ASP A 145 -24.07 9.95 16.68
CA ASP A 145 -23.98 8.53 16.99
C ASP A 145 -24.43 7.65 15.81
N VAL A 146 -25.41 8.11 15.03
CA VAL A 146 -25.86 7.41 13.82
C VAL A 146 -24.85 7.62 12.69
N GLY A 147 -24.42 8.86 12.44
CA GLY A 147 -23.43 9.18 11.40
C GLY A 147 -22.11 8.43 11.59
N LEU A 148 -21.63 8.34 12.83
CA LEU A 148 -20.40 7.63 13.17
C LEU A 148 -20.51 6.12 12.92
N LYS A 149 -21.66 5.50 13.24
CA LYS A 149 -21.89 4.09 12.92
C LYS A 149 -21.82 3.88 11.41
N ILE A 150 -22.46 4.74 10.63
CA ILE A 150 -22.42 4.68 9.16
C ILE A 150 -20.99 4.81 8.64
N VAL A 151 -20.23 5.79 9.14
CA VAL A 151 -18.83 6.00 8.74
C VAL A 151 -17.95 4.80 9.12
N ARG A 152 -18.09 4.24 10.33
CA ARG A 152 -17.32 3.05 10.74
C ARG A 152 -17.62 1.84 9.85
N TRP A 153 -18.89 1.62 9.52
CA TRP A 153 -19.29 0.54 8.61
C TRP A 153 -18.79 0.80 7.18
N SER A 154 -18.90 2.03 6.67
CA SER A 154 -18.41 2.36 5.33
C SER A 154 -16.90 2.21 5.23
N LEU A 155 -16.15 2.61 6.26
CA LEU A 155 -14.70 2.39 6.36
C LEU A 155 -14.35 0.91 6.36
N LEU A 156 -15.09 0.07 7.09
CA LEU A 156 -14.83 -1.37 7.11
C LEU A 156 -15.09 -2.03 5.76
N VAL A 157 -16.21 -1.69 5.11
CA VAL A 157 -16.57 -2.20 3.77
C VAL A 157 -15.56 -1.76 2.72
N THR A 158 -15.13 -0.50 2.75
CA THR A 158 -14.16 0.02 1.78
C THR A 158 -12.74 -0.50 2.05
N ALA A 159 -12.39 -0.80 3.31
CA ALA A 159 -11.15 -1.47 3.66
C ALA A 159 -11.08 -2.89 3.11
N THR A 160 -12.12 -3.69 3.33
CA THR A 160 -12.18 -5.06 2.80
C THR A 160 -12.20 -5.06 1.27
N ALA A 161 -12.98 -4.17 0.65
CA ALA A 161 -13.01 -4.03 -0.81
C ALA A 161 -11.63 -3.67 -1.39
N SER A 162 -10.89 -2.78 -0.73
CA SER A 162 -9.53 -2.41 -1.18
C SER A 162 -8.56 -3.59 -1.11
N ILE A 163 -8.63 -4.39 -0.04
CA ILE A 163 -7.81 -5.59 0.11
C ILE A 163 -8.17 -6.63 -0.95
N ILE A 164 -9.47 -6.88 -1.16
CA ILE A 164 -9.96 -7.80 -2.20
C ILE A 164 -9.49 -7.35 -3.58
N SER A 165 -9.57 -6.05 -3.91
CA SER A 165 -9.09 -5.52 -5.19
C SER A 165 -7.63 -5.87 -5.44
N ILE A 166 -6.78 -5.74 -4.42
CA ILE A 166 -5.35 -6.10 -4.52
C ILE A 166 -5.16 -7.59 -4.81
N PHE A 167 -6.00 -8.45 -4.25
CA PHE A 167 -5.94 -9.89 -4.51
C PHE A 167 -6.54 -10.28 -5.88
N VAL A 168 -7.58 -9.57 -6.34
CA VAL A 168 -8.21 -9.80 -7.65
C VAL A 168 -7.26 -9.44 -8.79
N GLU A 169 -6.41 -8.42 -8.61
CA GLU A 169 -5.33 -8.08 -9.56
C GLU A 169 -4.31 -9.23 -9.77
N CYS A 170 -4.31 -10.26 -8.92
CA CYS A 170 -3.36 -11.38 -8.95
C CYS A 170 -3.95 -12.73 -9.41
N GLN A 171 -4.96 -12.73 -10.29
CA GLN A 171 -5.46 -13.97 -10.92
C GLN A 171 -4.53 -14.46 -12.05
N PRO A 172 -4.16 -15.76 -12.12
CA PRO A 172 -4.63 -16.89 -11.32
C PRO A 172 -3.73 -17.23 -10.12
N PHE A 173 -4.35 -17.63 -9.01
CA PHE A 173 -3.73 -17.87 -7.69
C PHE A 173 -2.80 -19.09 -7.57
N ASN A 174 -2.53 -19.84 -8.64
CA ASN A 174 -1.92 -21.16 -8.47
C ASN A 174 -0.39 -21.19 -8.55
N HIS A 175 0.27 -20.21 -9.16
CA HIS A 175 1.73 -20.06 -9.14
C HIS A 175 2.09 -18.61 -9.43
N TYR A 176 2.25 -17.80 -8.37
CA TYR A 176 2.85 -16.47 -8.33
C TYR A 176 3.05 -15.77 -9.69
N CYS A 177 1.97 -15.27 -10.31
CA CYS A 177 1.97 -14.56 -11.59
C CYS A 177 3.09 -14.99 -12.57
N MET A 178 2.99 -16.22 -13.08
CA MET A 178 3.68 -16.58 -14.31
C MET A 178 3.13 -15.66 -15.42
N PHE A 179 4.03 -14.92 -16.08
CA PHE A 179 3.76 -14.28 -17.36
C PHE A 179 3.05 -15.28 -18.26
N ASP A 180 1.84 -14.97 -18.71
CA ASP A 180 1.14 -15.78 -19.70
C ASP A 180 1.86 -15.63 -21.06
N PRO A 181 2.56 -16.66 -21.57
CA PRO A 181 3.23 -16.58 -22.87
C PRO A 181 2.25 -16.83 -24.03
N SER A 182 0.99 -17.19 -23.75
CA SER A 182 0.04 -17.61 -24.79
C SER A 182 -0.53 -16.45 -25.62
N ALA A 183 -0.25 -15.19 -25.25
CA ALA A 183 -0.57 -14.02 -26.07
C ALA A 183 0.31 -13.87 -27.33
N LEU A 184 1.38 -14.65 -27.47
CA LEU A 184 2.28 -14.62 -28.63
C LEU A 184 2.03 -15.74 -29.67
N VAL A 185 1.00 -16.57 -29.50
CA VAL A 185 0.75 -17.73 -30.40
C VAL A 185 -0.56 -17.61 -31.21
N SER A 186 -1.26 -16.47 -31.20
CA SER A 186 -2.49 -16.30 -31.98
C SER A 186 -2.61 -15.04 -32.84
N ARG A 187 -1.50 -14.45 -33.28
CA ARG A 187 -1.48 -13.56 -34.45
C ARG A 187 -0.23 -13.73 -35.30
#